data_AF-C6T6X2-F1
#
_entry.id   AF-C6T6X2-F1
#
_cell.length_a   1.000
_cell.length_b   1.000
_cell.length_c   1.000
_cell.angle_alpha   90.00
_cell.angle_beta   90.00
_cell.angle_gamma   90.00
#
_symmetry.space_group_name_H-M   'P 1'
#
loop_
_entity.id
_entity.type
_entity.pdbx_description
1 polymer ?
#
loop_
_entity_poly.entity_id
_entity_poly.type
_entity_poly.pdbx_seq_one_letter_code
_entity_poly.pdbx_strand_id
1 'polypeptide(L)'
;MGIKGLTKLLADNAPKSMKENKFESYFGRKIAIDASMSIYQFLIVVGRSGTEMLTNEAGEVTSHLQGMFSRTIRLLEAGIKPVYVFDGKPPDLKKQELAKRYSKRAEATEDLSEALETANKEDIEKFSKRTVKVTKQHNDDCKRLLRLMGV
;
A
#
# COMPACT_ATOMS: atom_id res chain seq x y z
N MET A 1 2.94 4.98 -8.04
CA MET A 1 3.82 4.07 -8.80
C MET A 1 3.12 3.69 -10.09
N GLY A 2 3.83 3.42 -11.18
CA GLY A 2 3.24 2.97 -12.44
C GLY A 2 3.38 3.98 -13.58
N ILE A 3 2.61 3.77 -14.64
CA ILE A 3 2.67 4.57 -15.87
C ILE A 3 1.63 5.69 -15.76
N LYS A 4 2.09 6.94 -15.75
CA LYS A 4 1.22 8.13 -15.62
C LYS A 4 0.24 8.19 -16.79
N GLY A 5 -1.06 8.27 -16.49
CA GLY A 5 -2.12 8.45 -17.48
C GLY A 5 -2.55 7.19 -18.24
N LEU A 6 -1.97 6.01 -17.97
CA LEU A 6 -2.27 4.79 -18.72
C LEU A 6 -3.76 4.41 -18.68
N THR A 7 -4.39 4.46 -17.51
CA THR A 7 -5.82 4.11 -17.37
C THR A 7 -6.71 5.01 -18.22
N LYS A 8 -6.45 6.33 -18.21
CA LYS A 8 -7.20 7.29 -19.05
C LYS A 8 -6.97 7.02 -20.53
N LEU A 9 -5.72 6.81 -20.94
CA LEU A 9 -5.37 6.48 -22.32
C LEU A 9 -6.12 5.23 -22.81
N LEU A 10 -6.16 4.16 -22.00
CA LEU A 10 -6.88 2.93 -22.32
C LEU A 10 -8.40 3.13 -22.35
N ALA A 11 -8.95 3.93 -21.46
CA ALA A 11 -10.37 4.28 -21.48
C ALA A 11 -10.77 4.97 -22.80
N ASP A 12 -9.96 5.96 -23.22
CA ASP A 12 -10.25 6.78 -24.39
C ASP A 12 -10.03 6.00 -25.71
N ASN A 13 -9.00 5.15 -25.77
CA ASN A 13 -8.54 4.54 -27.04
C ASN A 13 -8.73 3.03 -27.15
N ALA A 14 -8.92 2.32 -26.04
CA ALA A 14 -9.09 0.87 -26.01
C ALA A 14 -10.13 0.43 -24.95
N PRO A 15 -11.36 0.99 -24.94
CA PRO A 15 -12.33 0.76 -23.86
C PRO A 15 -12.68 -0.71 -23.66
N LYS A 16 -12.63 -1.53 -24.72
CA LYS A 16 -12.88 -2.98 -24.68
C LYS A 16 -11.80 -3.78 -23.92
N SER A 17 -10.67 -3.16 -23.57
CA SER A 17 -9.60 -3.80 -22.79
C SER A 17 -9.90 -3.88 -21.29
N MET A 18 -10.85 -3.09 -20.80
CA MET A 18 -11.29 -3.09 -19.40
C MET A 18 -12.62 -3.82 -19.26
N LYS A 19 -12.70 -4.74 -18.30
CA LYS A 19 -13.91 -5.52 -18.02
C LYS A 19 -14.22 -5.44 -16.54
N GLU A 20 -15.49 -5.22 -16.23
CA GLU A 20 -16.02 -5.28 -14.88
C GLU A 20 -16.72 -6.61 -14.68
N ASN A 21 -16.35 -7.30 -13.60
CA ASN A 21 -17.00 -8.52 -13.18
C ASN A 21 -17.29 -8.45 -11.69
N LYS A 22 -18.31 -9.18 -11.25
CA LYS A 22 -18.59 -9.34 -9.83
C LYS A 22 -17.44 -10.08 -9.14
N PHE A 23 -17.20 -9.79 -7.88
CA PHE A 23 -16.08 -10.36 -7.13
C PHE A 23 -16.15 -11.89 -7.05
N GLU A 24 -17.36 -12.44 -6.93
CA GLU A 24 -17.67 -13.87 -6.84
C GLU A 24 -17.32 -14.62 -8.13
N SER A 25 -17.23 -13.93 -9.28
CA SER A 25 -16.87 -14.54 -10.55
C SER A 25 -15.43 -15.08 -10.59
N TYR A 26 -14.60 -14.73 -9.60
CA TYR A 26 -13.22 -15.16 -9.48
C TYR A 26 -13.03 -16.37 -8.56
N PHE A 27 -14.11 -17.05 -8.15
CA PHE A 27 -14.02 -18.28 -7.35
C PHE A 27 -13.07 -19.31 -7.99
N GLY A 28 -12.19 -19.90 -7.18
CA GLY A 28 -11.20 -20.90 -7.58
C GLY A 28 -9.99 -20.35 -8.34
N ARG A 29 -9.99 -19.05 -8.71
CA ARG A 29 -8.89 -18.42 -9.45
C ARG A 29 -7.68 -18.21 -8.55
N LYS A 30 -6.50 -18.47 -9.10
CA LYS A 30 -5.22 -18.10 -8.48
C LYS A 30 -4.83 -16.70 -8.96
N ILE A 31 -4.44 -15.82 -8.04
CA ILE A 31 -4.02 -14.45 -8.36
C ILE A 31 -2.68 -14.12 -7.71
N ALA A 32 -1.80 -13.47 -8.46
CA ALA A 32 -0.58 -12.89 -7.90
C ALA A 32 -0.87 -11.45 -7.45
N ILE A 33 -0.55 -11.13 -6.20
CA ILE A 33 -0.81 -9.83 -5.59
C ILE A 33 0.53 -9.17 -5.27
N ASP A 34 0.69 -7.93 -5.70
CA ASP A 34 1.81 -7.08 -5.28
C ASP A 34 1.68 -6.76 -3.78
N ALA A 35 2.56 -7.37 -2.98
CA ALA A 35 2.56 -7.21 -1.54
C ALA A 35 3.03 -5.81 -1.12
N SER A 36 4.04 -5.25 -1.80
CA SER A 36 4.61 -3.94 -1.48
C SER A 36 3.58 -2.83 -1.69
N MET A 37 2.80 -2.90 -2.76
CA MET A 37 1.67 -1.99 -2.99
C MET A 37 0.56 -2.17 -1.94
N SER A 38 0.24 -3.41 -1.55
CA SER A 38 -0.77 -3.68 -0.53
C SER A 38 -0.36 -3.12 0.84
N ILE A 39 0.87 -3.38 1.29
CA ILE A 39 1.40 -2.88 2.57
C ILE A 39 1.36 -1.35 2.61
N TYR A 40 1.78 -0.69 1.53
CA TYR A 40 1.72 0.77 1.45
C TYR A 40 0.28 1.31 1.58
N GLN A 41 -0.70 0.68 0.91
CA GLN A 41 -2.11 1.05 1.04
C GLN A 41 -2.60 0.90 2.49
N PHE A 42 -2.23 -0.19 3.15
CA PHE A 42 -2.65 -0.43 4.53
C PHE A 42 -2.08 0.59 5.50
N LEU A 43 -0.80 0.93 5.39
CA LEU A 43 -0.16 1.95 6.25
C LEU A 43 -0.74 3.37 6.07
N ILE A 44 -1.37 3.65 4.93
CA ILE A 44 -1.98 4.96 4.64
C ILE A 44 -3.42 5.06 5.14
N VAL A 45 -4.14 3.95 5.15
CA VAL A 45 -5.60 3.94 5.34
C VAL A 45 -6.01 3.33 6.69
N VAL A 46 -5.34 2.27 7.12
CA VAL A 46 -5.84 1.42 8.20
C VAL A 46 -5.47 2.00 9.56
N GLY A 47 -6.50 2.36 10.34
CA GLY A 47 -6.37 2.84 11.72
C GLY A 47 -5.58 4.15 11.84
N ARG A 48 -5.66 5.00 10.81
CA ARG A 48 -4.94 6.28 10.75
C ARG A 48 -5.89 7.45 11.04
N SER A 49 -5.41 8.41 11.84
CA SER A 49 -6.09 9.69 12.10
C SER A 49 -5.03 10.78 12.31
N GLY A 50 -4.94 11.76 11.42
CA GLY A 50 -3.88 12.76 11.44
C GLY A 50 -2.50 12.14 11.30
N THR A 51 -1.67 12.29 12.33
CA THR A 51 -0.34 11.66 12.44
C THR A 51 -0.37 10.29 13.12
N GLU A 52 -1.46 9.94 13.80
CA GLU A 52 -1.59 8.70 14.55
C GLU A 52 -1.74 7.50 13.62
N MET A 53 -1.08 6.40 13.98
CA MET A 53 -1.20 5.11 13.30
C MET A 53 -1.64 4.05 14.31
N LEU A 54 -2.24 2.98 13.79
CA LEU A 54 -2.53 1.80 14.59
C LEU A 54 -1.22 1.19 15.07
N THR A 55 -1.08 1.09 16.39
CA THR A 55 0.11 0.56 17.06
C THR A 55 -0.28 -0.46 18.13
N ASN A 56 0.68 -1.29 18.57
CA ASN A 56 0.56 -2.07 19.79
C ASN A 56 1.01 -1.25 21.02
N GLU A 57 0.97 -1.85 22.21
CA GLU A 57 1.40 -1.21 23.47
C GLU A 57 2.88 -0.77 23.47
N ALA A 58 3.71 -1.39 22.63
CA ALA A 58 5.11 -1.03 22.46
C ALA A 58 5.33 0.12 21.44
N GLY A 59 4.27 0.66 20.85
CA GLY A 59 4.32 1.71 19.83
C GLY A 59 4.71 1.21 18.43
N GLU A 60 4.75 -0.10 18.20
CA GLU A 60 5.05 -0.67 16.90
C GLU A 60 3.83 -0.60 15.99
N VAL A 61 3.99 -0.10 14.76
CA VAL A 61 2.89 0.02 13.80
C VAL A 61 2.35 -1.36 13.43
N THR A 62 1.02 -1.53 13.40
CA THR A 62 0.36 -2.81 13.08
C THR A 62 -0.65 -2.74 11.93
N SER A 63 -0.85 -1.55 11.33
CA SER A 63 -1.77 -1.35 10.20
C SER A 63 -1.54 -2.32 9.03
N HIS A 64 -0.28 -2.64 8.71
CA HIS A 64 0.07 -3.59 7.65
C HIS A 64 -0.39 -5.01 7.96
N LEU A 65 -0.35 -5.42 9.23
CA LEU A 65 -0.79 -6.75 9.65
C LEU A 65 -2.31 -6.86 9.63
N GLN A 66 -3.02 -5.87 10.20
CA GLN A 66 -4.48 -5.84 10.17
C GLN A 66 -4.99 -5.86 8.73
N GLY A 67 -4.46 -4.97 7.88
CA GLY A 67 -4.88 -4.88 6.48
C GLY A 67 -4.59 -6.16 5.69
N MET A 68 -3.40 -6.75 5.87
CA MET A 68 -3.03 -8.00 5.20
C MET A 68 -3.93 -9.15 5.65
N PHE A 69 -4.16 -9.29 6.96
CA PHE A 69 -5.01 -10.32 7.54
C PHE A 69 -6.44 -10.24 7.00
N SER A 70 -7.11 -9.09 7.16
CA SER A 70 -8.50 -8.91 6.74
C SER A 70 -8.68 -9.04 5.23
N ARG A 71 -7.76 -8.49 4.41
CA ARG A 71 -7.84 -8.61 2.95
C ARG A 71 -7.64 -10.06 2.49
N THR A 72 -6.68 -10.77 3.10
CA THR A 72 -6.41 -12.17 2.75
C THR A 72 -7.60 -13.06 3.09
N ILE A 73 -8.21 -12.90 4.27
CA ILE A 73 -9.42 -13.63 4.65
C ILE A 73 -10.53 -13.40 3.64
N ARG A 74 -10.84 -12.14 3.30
CA ARG A 74 -11.90 -11.82 2.34
C ARG A 74 -11.68 -12.45 0.95
N LEU A 75 -10.43 -12.55 0.51
CA LEU A 75 -10.09 -13.24 -0.75
C LEU A 75 -10.33 -14.74 -0.65
N LEU A 76 -9.89 -15.36 0.46
CA LEU A 76 -10.08 -16.79 0.71
C LEU A 76 -11.56 -17.16 0.87
N GLU A 77 -12.36 -16.34 1.56
CA GLU A 77 -13.81 -16.50 1.70
C GLU A 77 -14.54 -16.46 0.36
N ALA A 78 -14.07 -15.66 -0.59
CA ALA A 78 -14.57 -15.64 -1.96
C ALA A 78 -14.03 -16.80 -2.83
N GLY A 79 -13.27 -17.72 -2.25
CA GLY A 79 -12.66 -18.85 -2.94
C GLY A 79 -11.50 -18.48 -3.86
N ILE A 80 -10.98 -17.25 -3.76
CA ILE A 80 -9.80 -16.79 -4.51
C ILE A 80 -8.55 -17.31 -3.80
N LYS A 81 -7.54 -17.73 -4.57
CA LYS A 81 -6.28 -18.28 -4.07
C LYS A 81 -5.15 -17.26 -4.28
N PRO A 82 -4.88 -16.37 -3.29
CA PRO A 82 -3.86 -15.34 -3.42
C PRO A 82 -2.45 -15.92 -3.32
N VAL A 83 -1.53 -15.32 -4.06
CA VAL A 83 -0.08 -15.50 -3.92
C VAL A 83 0.54 -14.12 -3.83
N TYR A 84 1.10 -13.79 -2.66
CA TYR A 84 1.72 -12.48 -2.43
C TYR A 84 3.15 -12.45 -2.95
N VAL A 85 3.44 -11.50 -3.83
CA VAL A 85 4.75 -11.29 -4.43
C VAL A 85 5.39 -10.07 -3.79
N PHE A 86 6.57 -10.27 -3.21
CA PHE A 86 7.36 -9.22 -2.56
C PHE A 86 8.47 -8.76 -3.50
N ASP A 87 8.70 -7.45 -3.55
CA ASP A 87 9.78 -6.88 -4.35
C ASP A 87 11.16 -7.38 -3.90
N GLY A 88 12.02 -7.61 -4.89
CA GLY A 88 13.45 -7.89 -4.71
C GLY A 88 14.31 -6.64 -4.87
N LYS A 89 15.56 -6.85 -5.29
CA LYS A 89 16.48 -5.75 -5.59
C LYS A 89 15.94 -4.93 -6.79
N PRO A 90 15.79 -3.60 -6.68
CA PRO A 90 15.36 -2.78 -7.80
C PRO A 90 16.44 -2.74 -8.90
N PRO A 91 16.06 -2.65 -10.19
CA PRO A 91 17.01 -2.50 -11.29
C PRO A 91 17.67 -1.11 -11.27
N ASP A 92 18.86 -0.99 -11.85
CA ASP A 92 19.64 0.27 -11.85
C ASP A 92 18.90 1.43 -12.52
N LEU A 93 18.13 1.14 -13.56
CA LEU A 93 17.28 2.13 -14.25
C LEU A 93 16.26 2.80 -13.31
N LYS A 94 15.91 2.18 -12.18
CA LYS A 94 14.96 2.72 -11.19
C LYS A 94 15.63 3.69 -10.21
N LYS A 95 16.97 3.82 -10.19
CA LYS A 95 17.71 4.66 -9.21
C LYS A 95 17.27 6.12 -9.21
N GLN A 96 17.16 6.75 -10.39
CA GLN A 96 16.73 8.15 -10.51
C GLN A 96 15.31 8.37 -10.00
N GLU A 97 14.40 7.46 -10.32
CA GLU A 97 13.01 7.52 -9.84
C GLU A 97 12.93 7.32 -8.32
N LEU A 98 13.75 6.43 -7.75
CA LEU A 98 13.85 6.27 -6.29
C LEU A 98 14.36 7.54 -5.62
N ALA A 99 15.39 8.18 -6.18
CA ALA A 99 15.93 9.46 -5.67
C ALA A 99 14.85 10.55 -5.66
N LYS A 100 14.08 10.70 -6.75
CA LYS A 100 12.94 11.63 -6.81
C LYS A 100 11.89 11.34 -5.75
N ARG A 101 11.61 10.07 -5.45
CA ARG A 101 10.67 9.70 -4.38
C ARG A 101 11.20 10.00 -2.99
N TYR A 102 12.51 9.90 -2.78
CA TYR A 102 13.12 10.32 -1.52
C TYR A 102 12.99 11.83 -1.32
N SER A 103 13.31 12.64 -2.33
CA SER A 103 13.15 14.11 -2.28
C SER A 103 11.72 14.50 -1.92
N LYS A 104 10.73 13.98 -2.66
CA LYS A 104 9.31 14.28 -2.40
C LYS A 104 8.83 13.89 -1.00
N ARG A 105 9.45 12.87 -0.39
CA ARG A 105 9.12 12.47 0.98
C ARG A 105 9.76 13.43 1.98
N ALA A 106 10.99 13.88 1.72
CA ALA A 106 11.65 14.88 2.55
C ALA A 106 10.86 16.20 2.54
N GLU A 107 10.50 16.70 1.35
CA GLU A 107 9.62 17.86 1.17
C GLU A 107 8.30 17.69 1.95
N ALA A 108 7.62 16.54 1.79
CA ALA A 108 6.38 16.28 2.53
C ALA A 108 6.57 16.15 4.06
N THR A 109 7.79 15.91 4.53
CA THR A 109 8.10 15.87 5.98
C THR A 109 8.28 17.29 6.52
N GLU A 110 8.90 18.17 5.74
CA GLU A 110 8.99 19.61 6.03
C GLU A 110 7.60 20.25 6.04
N ASP A 111 6.80 20.00 4.99
CA ASP A 111 5.41 20.47 4.89
C ASP A 111 4.55 19.99 6.09
N LEU A 112 4.78 18.76 6.56
CA LEU A 112 4.07 18.23 7.73
C LEU A 112 4.46 18.96 9.01
N SER A 113 5.72 19.35 9.17
CA SER A 113 6.18 20.12 10.33
C SER A 113 5.49 21.48 10.39
N GLU A 114 5.43 22.19 9.26
CA GLU A 114 4.73 23.48 9.16
C GLU A 114 3.23 23.35 9.41
N ALA A 115 2.60 22.28 8.88
CA ALA A 115 1.18 22.02 9.12
C ALA A 115 0.88 21.72 10.61
N LEU A 116 1.81 21.09 11.33
CA LEU A 116 1.70 20.88 12.77
C LEU A 116 1.85 22.18 13.55
N GLU A 117 2.78 23.06 13.17
CA GLU A 117 2.96 24.37 13.80
C GLU A 117 1.74 25.28 13.62
N THR A 118 1.12 25.23 12.44
CA THR A 118 -0.10 26.02 12.11
C THR A 118 -1.40 25.34 12.54
N ALA A 119 -1.33 24.14 13.12
CA ALA A 119 -2.47 23.30 13.53
C ALA A 119 -3.52 23.07 12.43
N ASN A 120 -3.10 23.07 11.16
CA ASN A 120 -3.98 22.84 10.01
C ASN A 120 -4.26 21.33 9.85
N LYS A 121 -5.41 20.88 10.34
CA LYS A 121 -5.80 19.46 10.34
C LYS A 121 -5.86 18.83 8.95
N GLU A 122 -6.29 19.56 7.93
CA GLU A 122 -6.41 19.02 6.57
C GLU A 122 -5.03 18.74 5.97
N ASP A 123 -4.10 19.68 6.14
CA ASP A 123 -2.74 19.53 5.66
C ASP A 123 -1.95 18.51 6.48
N ILE A 124 -2.17 18.42 7.80
CA ILE A 124 -1.61 17.34 8.63
C ILE A 124 -2.00 15.97 8.07
N GLU A 125 -3.30 15.74 7.81
CA GLU A 125 -3.80 14.46 7.28
C GLU A 125 -3.20 14.13 5.90
N LYS A 126 -3.07 15.15 5.05
CA LYS A 126 -2.55 15.03 3.68
C LYS A 126 -1.05 14.75 3.66
N PHE A 127 -0.27 15.52 4.40
CA PHE A 127 1.19 15.40 4.40
C PHE A 127 1.64 14.18 5.20
N SER A 128 0.97 13.84 6.30
CA SER A 128 1.31 12.64 7.07
C SER A 128 1.23 11.37 6.21
N LYS A 129 0.21 11.25 5.33
CA LYS A 129 0.10 10.10 4.41
C LYS A 129 1.24 10.04 3.40
N ARG A 130 1.81 11.18 3.02
CA ARG A 130 2.92 11.28 2.05
C ARG A 130 4.28 10.93 2.66
N THR A 131 4.43 11.02 3.98
CA THR A 131 5.67 10.62 4.68
C THR A 131 5.80 9.10 4.85
N VAL A 132 4.72 8.34 4.59
CA VAL A 132 4.71 6.88 4.78
C VAL A 132 5.81 6.18 3.98
N LYS A 133 6.51 5.27 4.65
CA LYS A 133 7.54 4.41 4.08
C LYS A 133 7.33 2.98 4.53
N VAL A 134 7.36 2.06 3.57
CA VAL A 134 7.41 0.63 3.86
C VAL A 134 8.85 0.27 4.26
N THR A 135 9.02 -0.40 5.40
CA THR A 135 10.32 -0.86 5.91
C THR A 135 10.53 -2.34 5.61
N LYS A 136 11.75 -2.84 5.82
CA LYS A 136 12.03 -4.27 5.74
C LYS A 136 11.22 -5.04 6.79
N GLN A 137 11.11 -4.50 8.00
CA GLN A 137 10.34 -5.11 9.09
C GLN A 137 8.88 -5.37 8.69
N HIS A 138 8.20 -4.38 8.10
CA HIS A 138 6.80 -4.58 7.65
C HIS A 138 6.66 -5.75 6.66
N ASN A 139 7.64 -5.94 5.77
CA ASN A 139 7.63 -7.07 4.84
C ASN A 139 7.85 -8.39 5.58
N ASP A 140 8.78 -8.43 6.52
CA ASP A 140 9.10 -9.64 7.28
C ASP A 140 7.93 -10.05 8.19
N ASP A 141 7.25 -9.09 8.81
CA ASP A 141 6.03 -9.32 9.58
C ASP A 141 4.91 -9.89 8.70
N CYS A 142 4.65 -9.26 7.55
CA CYS A 142 3.62 -9.74 6.61
C CYS A 142 3.94 -11.15 6.08
N LYS A 143 5.21 -11.45 5.78
CA LYS A 143 5.63 -12.81 5.37
C LYS A 143 5.38 -13.81 6.49
N ARG A 144 5.70 -13.45 7.74
CA ARG A 144 5.43 -14.32 8.89
C ARG A 144 3.93 -14.56 9.05
N LEU A 145 3.12 -13.51 8.98
CA LEU A 145 1.67 -13.60 9.06
C LEU A 145 1.10 -14.52 7.97
N LEU A 146 1.46 -14.29 6.71
CA LEU A 146 0.94 -15.10 5.58
C LEU A 146 1.30 -16.58 5.72
N ARG A 147 2.53 -16.90 6.16
CA ARG A 147 2.91 -18.28 6.47
C ARG A 147 2.05 -18.90 7.57
N LEU A 148 1.76 -18.15 8.63
CA LEU A 148 0.88 -18.61 9.72
C LEU A 148 -0.57 -18.79 9.25
N MET A 149 -1.00 -18.03 8.25
CA MET A 149 -2.31 -18.18 7.61
C MET A 149 -2.37 -19.32 6.57
N GLY A 150 -1.23 -19.94 6.23
CA GLY A 150 -1.16 -20.98 5.20
C GLY A 150 -1.23 -20.45 3.76
N VAL A 151 -0.85 -19.19 3.53
CA VAL A 151 -0.80 -18.52 2.22
C VAL A 151 0.63 -18.38 1.71
#